data_AF-A0A533XB58-F1
#
_entry.id   AF-A0A533XB58-F1
#
_cell.length_a   1.000
_cell.length_b   1.000
_cell.length_c   1.000
_cell.angle_alpha   90.00
_cell.angle_beta   90.00
_cell.angle_gamma   90.00
#
_symmetry.space_group_name_H-M   'P 1'
#
loop_
_entity.id
_entity.type
_entity.pdbx_description
1 polymer ?
#
loop_
_entity_poly.entity_id
_entity_poly.type
_entity_poly.pdbx_seq_one_letter_code
_entity_poly.pdbx_strand_id
1 'polypeptide(L)'
;MQGKIFPIDLSSMAAAVSGSPALSGLAAFSPQWSNFNDLIVNNAFCSRPLFALAMDRMGPSVFATVSPRWHSPVAGNIFWFGASLPTLFLSAVDTTGTVGGILNGTVFAFALARSFQHWSEVALPITRPEIAQQGFNIKIGGIDLMSILGGIATVVFLYLIGTNPAQSANSSLYVLVMYGVGVFFFIYYSAKNAKQGIRVNQIFSTLPPE
;
A
#
# COMPACT_ATOMS: atom_id res chain seq x y z
N MET A 1 -31.71 -2.34 -24.91
CA MET A 1 -30.69 -3.35 -24.55
C MET A 1 -30.24 -3.05 -23.13
N GLN A 2 -30.74 -3.80 -22.14
CA GLN A 2 -30.28 -3.69 -20.75
C GLN A 2 -28.80 -4.05 -20.72
N GLY A 3 -27.96 -3.09 -20.32
CA GLY A 3 -26.54 -3.33 -20.10
C GLY A 3 -26.43 -4.45 -19.07
N LYS A 4 -25.79 -5.56 -19.47
CA LYS A 4 -25.44 -6.64 -18.55
C LYS A 4 -24.55 -6.04 -17.48
N ILE A 5 -25.12 -5.77 -16.30
CA ILE A 5 -24.36 -5.45 -15.10
C ILE A 5 -23.57 -6.71 -14.79
N PHE A 6 -22.30 -6.74 -15.20
CA PHE A 6 -21.42 -7.83 -14.83
C PHE A 6 -21.20 -7.72 -13.32
N PRO A 7 -21.55 -8.76 -12.54
CA PRO A 7 -21.20 -8.80 -11.13
C PRO A 7 -19.68 -8.71 -11.01
N ILE A 8 -19.23 -7.69 -10.28
CA ILE A 8 -17.84 -7.27 -10.16
C ILE A 8 -17.06 -8.21 -9.23
N ASP A 9 -17.78 -9.03 -8.44
CA ASP A 9 -17.24 -9.98 -7.48
C ASP A 9 -18.04 -11.29 -7.42
N LEU A 10 -17.39 -12.34 -6.89
CA LEU A 10 -17.92 -13.70 -6.78
C LEU A 10 -19.20 -13.77 -5.92
N SER A 11 -19.29 -12.88 -4.93
CA SER A 11 -20.44 -12.67 -4.05
C SER A 11 -21.68 -12.16 -4.80
N SER A 12 -21.52 -11.19 -5.70
CA SER A 12 -22.60 -10.67 -6.54
C SER A 12 -23.06 -11.73 -7.55
N MET A 13 -22.13 -12.57 -8.04
CA MET A 13 -22.49 -13.74 -8.84
C MET A 13 -23.32 -14.73 -8.02
N ALA A 14 -22.85 -15.14 -6.85
CA ALA A 14 -23.56 -16.06 -5.96
C ALA A 14 -24.95 -15.53 -5.58
N ALA A 15 -25.09 -14.23 -5.35
CA ALA A 15 -26.37 -13.58 -5.10
C ALA A 15 -27.34 -13.70 -6.28
N ALA A 16 -26.86 -13.58 -7.52
CA ALA A 16 -27.69 -13.69 -8.72
C ALA A 16 -28.21 -15.11 -8.98
N VAL A 17 -27.52 -16.16 -8.50
CA VAL A 17 -27.90 -17.57 -8.76
C VAL A 17 -28.57 -18.27 -7.57
N SER A 18 -28.66 -17.63 -6.40
CA SER A 18 -29.10 -18.29 -5.16
C SER A 18 -30.56 -18.77 -5.14
N GLY A 19 -31.43 -18.20 -5.99
CA GLY A 19 -32.86 -18.50 -6.07
C GLY A 19 -33.71 -18.11 -4.85
N SER A 20 -33.08 -17.76 -3.72
CA SER A 20 -33.73 -17.33 -2.49
C SER A 20 -33.41 -15.86 -2.18
N PRO A 21 -34.43 -14.99 -2.04
CA PRO A 21 -34.19 -13.57 -1.76
C PRO A 21 -33.34 -13.29 -0.51
N ALA A 22 -33.48 -14.13 0.53
CA ALA A 22 -32.70 -13.99 1.76
C ALA A 22 -31.21 -14.31 1.55
N LEU A 23 -30.90 -15.39 0.83
CA LEU A 23 -29.52 -15.76 0.50
C LEU A 23 -28.88 -14.77 -0.48
N SER A 24 -29.65 -14.28 -1.44
CA SER A 24 -29.19 -13.24 -2.37
C SER A 24 -28.87 -11.93 -1.64
N GLY A 25 -29.70 -11.51 -0.68
CA GLY A 25 -29.42 -10.34 0.14
C GLY A 25 -28.16 -10.49 1.00
N LEU A 26 -28.00 -11.64 1.65
CA LEU A 26 -26.81 -11.93 2.46
C LEU A 26 -25.52 -11.96 1.61
N ALA A 27 -25.56 -12.65 0.47
CA ALA A 27 -24.42 -12.76 -0.43
C ALA A 27 -24.04 -11.41 -1.07
N ALA A 28 -25.03 -10.55 -1.35
CA ALA A 28 -24.80 -9.22 -1.90
C ALA A 28 -24.32 -8.21 -0.84
N PHE A 29 -24.55 -8.45 0.45
CA PHE A 29 -24.13 -7.56 1.55
C PHE A 29 -22.74 -7.90 2.12
N SER A 30 -22.31 -9.16 2.00
CA SER A 30 -21.08 -9.63 2.64
C SER A 30 -19.80 -8.87 2.20
N PRO A 31 -19.62 -8.47 0.93
CA PRO A 31 -18.44 -7.71 0.52
C PRO A 31 -18.40 -6.31 1.14
N GLN A 32 -19.55 -5.65 1.25
CA GLN A 32 -19.68 -4.30 1.81
C GLN A 32 -19.36 -4.33 3.31
N TRP A 33 -19.82 -5.37 4.01
CA TRP A 33 -19.43 -5.60 5.40
C TRP A 33 -17.92 -5.82 5.55
N SER A 34 -17.32 -6.59 4.64
CA SER A 34 -15.86 -6.80 4.63
C SER A 34 -15.10 -5.49 4.39
N ASN A 35 -15.53 -4.67 3.42
CA ASN A 35 -14.93 -3.37 3.14
C ASN A 35 -15.04 -2.41 4.33
N PHE A 36 -16.15 -2.45 5.09
CA PHE A 36 -16.30 -1.65 6.30
C PHE A 36 -15.29 -2.01 7.39
N ASN A 37 -14.99 -3.30 7.56
CA ASN A 37 -13.91 -3.72 8.47
C ASN A 37 -12.54 -3.31 7.93
N ASP A 38 -12.31 -3.46 6.63
CA ASP A 38 -11.04 -3.12 6.01
C ASP A 38 -10.73 -1.61 6.11
N LEU A 39 -11.74 -0.74 6.08
CA LEU A 39 -11.59 0.71 6.29
C LEU A 39 -10.86 1.07 7.59
N ILE A 40 -11.18 0.37 8.69
CA ILE A 40 -10.55 0.61 10.00
C ILE A 40 -9.07 0.24 9.94
N VAL A 41 -8.75 -0.88 9.30
CA VAL A 41 -7.38 -1.37 9.18
C VAL A 41 -6.56 -0.49 8.23
N ASN A 42 -7.15 -0.02 7.13
CA ASN A 42 -6.51 0.89 6.18
C ASN A 42 -6.08 2.21 6.85
N ASN A 43 -6.88 2.75 7.77
CA ASN A 43 -6.48 3.92 8.54
C ASN A 43 -5.16 3.69 9.30
N ALA A 44 -5.01 2.52 9.93
CA ALA A 44 -3.80 2.17 10.65
C ALA A 44 -2.60 1.95 9.70
N PHE A 45 -2.83 1.39 8.51
CA PHE A 45 -1.80 1.25 7.48
C PHE A 45 -1.30 2.58 6.92
N CYS A 46 -2.10 3.65 6.98
CA CYS A 46 -1.65 4.98 6.55
C CYS A 46 -1.02 5.77 7.70
N SER A 47 -1.59 5.71 8.90
CA SER A 47 -1.16 6.57 10.01
C SER A 47 0.13 6.10 10.69
N ARG A 48 0.35 4.78 10.80
CA ARG A 48 1.54 4.21 11.47
C ARG A 48 2.84 4.37 10.68
N PRO A 49 2.88 4.16 9.35
CA PRO A 49 4.10 4.41 8.57
C PRO A 49 4.48 5.88 8.56
N LEU A 50 3.51 6.81 8.53
CA LEU A 50 3.79 8.25 8.64
C LEU A 50 4.38 8.61 10.01
N PHE A 51 3.89 7.98 11.08
CA PHE A 51 4.48 8.11 12.41
C PHE A 51 5.92 7.57 12.45
N ALA A 52 6.17 6.36 11.91
CA ALA A 52 7.51 5.78 11.85
C ALA A 52 8.48 6.67 11.07
N LEU A 53 8.05 7.18 9.90
CA LEU A 53 8.82 8.11 9.08
C LEU A 53 9.19 9.39 9.85
N ALA A 54 8.27 9.91 10.66
CA ALA A 54 8.52 11.10 11.48
C ALA A 54 9.50 10.82 12.63
N MET A 55 9.45 9.64 13.25
CA MET A 55 10.42 9.19 14.27
C MET A 55 11.83 9.07 13.69
N ASP A 56 11.94 8.59 12.44
CA ASP A 56 13.20 8.50 11.70
C ASP A 56 13.69 9.85 11.17
N ARG A 57 13.01 10.97 11.49
CA ARG A 57 13.27 12.33 10.97
C ARG A 57 13.18 12.43 9.44
N MET A 58 12.56 11.46 8.80
CA MET A 58 12.37 11.38 7.35
C MET A 58 11.01 11.95 6.91
N GLY A 59 10.27 12.56 7.85
CA GLY A 59 8.99 13.23 7.59
C GLY A 59 8.69 14.36 8.59
N PRO A 60 7.53 15.02 8.45
CA PRO A 60 7.11 16.10 9.33
C PRO A 60 6.94 15.62 10.77
N SER A 61 7.52 16.36 11.72
CA SER A 61 7.44 16.05 13.15
C SER A 61 6.01 16.03 13.70
N VAL A 62 5.07 16.71 13.04
CA VAL A 62 3.65 16.72 13.43
C VAL A 62 3.09 15.29 13.48
N PHE A 63 3.54 14.41 12.57
CA PHE A 63 3.09 13.01 12.52
C PHE A 63 3.62 12.14 13.67
N ALA A 64 4.65 12.60 14.40
CA ALA A 64 5.14 11.92 15.60
C ALA A 64 4.24 12.16 16.85
N THR A 65 3.17 12.95 16.72
CA THR A 65 2.26 13.27 17.84
C THR A 65 1.29 12.12 18.11
N VAL A 66 1.35 11.56 19.33
CA VAL A 66 0.50 10.46 19.78
C VAL A 66 -0.49 10.94 20.84
N SER A 67 -1.72 10.41 20.82
CA SER A 67 -2.72 10.68 21.87
C SER A 67 -2.30 10.05 23.20
N PRO A 68 -2.26 10.81 24.31
CA PRO A 68 -1.98 10.26 25.65
C PRO A 68 -3.00 9.22 26.13
N ARG A 69 -4.24 9.26 25.62
CA ARG A 69 -5.32 8.37 26.04
C ARG A 69 -5.36 7.06 25.24
N TRP A 70 -5.15 7.17 23.94
CA TRP A 70 -5.41 6.06 22.99
C TRP A 70 -4.14 5.50 22.35
N HIS A 71 -2.97 6.07 22.65
CA HIS A 71 -1.67 5.69 22.08
C HIS A 71 -1.67 5.59 20.55
N SER A 72 -2.52 6.38 19.89
CA SER A 72 -2.69 6.41 18.43
C SER A 72 -2.13 7.70 17.85
N PRO A 73 -1.48 7.67 16.67
CA PRO A 73 -0.99 8.87 15.98
C PRO A 73 -2.16 9.73 15.48
N VAL A 74 -2.45 10.82 16.20
CA VAL A 74 -3.65 11.65 15.95
C VAL A 74 -3.52 12.38 14.61
N ALA A 75 -2.36 12.99 14.36
CA ALA A 75 -2.11 13.71 13.11
C ALA A 75 -2.17 12.79 11.89
N GLY A 76 -1.69 11.55 12.00
CA GLY A 76 -1.78 10.56 10.93
C GLY A 76 -3.23 10.17 10.62
N ASN A 77 -4.05 9.98 11.66
CA ASN A 77 -5.46 9.65 11.48
C ASN A 77 -6.25 10.80 10.85
N ILE A 78 -6.01 12.04 11.29
CA ILE A 78 -6.63 13.24 10.71
C ILE A 78 -6.21 13.41 9.25
N PHE A 79 -4.94 13.20 8.93
CA PHE A 79 -4.44 13.26 7.56
C PHE A 79 -5.13 12.24 6.66
N TRP A 80 -5.24 10.98 7.11
CA TRP A 80 -5.95 9.95 6.35
C TRP A 80 -7.43 10.33 6.12
N PHE A 81 -8.12 10.78 7.18
CA PHE A 81 -9.51 11.20 7.06
C PHE A 81 -9.66 12.36 6.07
N GLY A 82 -8.84 13.40 6.21
CA GLY A 82 -8.83 14.56 5.31
C GLY A 82 -8.49 14.19 3.87
N ALA A 83 -7.52 13.29 3.65
CA ALA A 83 -7.14 12.83 2.32
C ALA A 83 -8.23 11.97 1.65
N SER A 84 -9.04 11.27 2.44
CA SER A 84 -10.14 10.43 1.92
C SER A 84 -11.38 11.23 1.51
N LEU A 85 -11.58 12.44 2.05
CA LEU A 85 -12.75 13.26 1.75
C LEU A 85 -12.82 13.71 0.28
N PRO A 86 -11.76 14.25 -0.35
CA PRO A 86 -11.78 14.58 -1.77
C PRO A 86 -12.13 13.38 -2.64
N THR A 87 -11.56 12.20 -2.36
CA THR A 87 -11.86 10.99 -3.12
C THR A 87 -13.31 10.54 -2.96
N LEU A 88 -13.88 10.69 -1.76
CA LEU A 88 -15.29 10.41 -1.49
C LEU A 88 -16.21 11.35 -2.29
N PHE A 89 -15.98 12.66 -2.23
CA PHE A 89 -16.80 13.63 -2.95
C PHE A 89 -16.66 13.49 -4.46
N LEU A 90 -15.45 13.25 -4.97
CA LEU A 90 -15.22 13.00 -6.39
C LEU A 90 -15.93 11.73 -6.86
N SER A 91 -15.95 10.67 -6.04
CA SER A 91 -16.67 9.44 -6.36
C SER A 91 -18.20 9.63 -6.35
N ALA A 92 -18.71 10.53 -5.51
CA ALA A 92 -20.15 10.82 -5.43
C ALA A 92 -20.68 11.61 -6.63
N VAL A 93 -19.84 12.43 -7.27
CA VAL A 93 -20.21 13.23 -8.45
C VAL A 93 -19.87 12.56 -9.78
N ASP A 94 -19.11 11.46 -9.75
CA ASP A 94 -18.71 10.73 -10.94
C ASP A 94 -19.86 9.88 -11.49
N THR A 95 -20.57 10.42 -12.48
CA THR A 95 -21.67 9.75 -13.16
C THR A 95 -21.21 8.84 -14.31
N THR A 96 -19.96 8.99 -14.76
CA THR A 96 -19.38 8.27 -15.90
C THR A 96 -18.50 7.10 -15.48
N GLY A 97 -18.15 6.97 -14.20
CA GLY A 97 -17.25 5.94 -13.68
C GLY A 97 -15.77 6.16 -14.04
N THR A 98 -15.45 7.28 -14.68
CA THR A 98 -14.11 7.58 -15.18
C THR A 98 -13.20 8.09 -14.07
N VAL A 99 -13.72 8.94 -13.18
CA VAL A 99 -12.95 9.53 -12.07
C VAL A 99 -12.72 8.50 -10.97
N GLY A 100 -13.74 7.72 -10.65
CA GLY A 100 -13.67 6.56 -9.76
C GLY A 100 -12.72 5.50 -10.30
N GLY A 101 -12.71 5.24 -11.61
CA GLY A 101 -11.74 4.32 -12.23
C GLY A 101 -10.28 4.81 -12.12
N ILE A 102 -10.05 6.11 -12.26
CA ILE A 102 -8.70 6.73 -12.13
C ILE A 102 -8.21 6.71 -10.68
N LEU A 103 -9.10 7.02 -9.73
CA LEU A 103 -8.79 7.03 -8.30
C LEU A 103 -8.66 5.62 -7.71
N ASN A 104 -9.41 4.64 -8.24
CA ASN A 104 -9.35 3.23 -7.83
C ASN A 104 -8.27 2.42 -8.58
N GLY A 105 -7.19 3.05 -9.04
CA GLY A 105 -5.97 2.39 -9.52
C GLY A 105 -5.24 1.56 -8.44
N THR A 106 -5.97 1.03 -7.47
CA THR A 106 -5.56 0.23 -6.32
C THR A 106 -4.68 -0.94 -6.75
N VAL A 107 -5.03 -1.64 -7.84
CA VAL A 107 -4.23 -2.78 -8.30
C VAL A 107 -2.81 -2.37 -8.65
N PHE A 108 -2.63 -1.25 -9.37
CA PHE A 108 -1.30 -0.77 -9.74
C PHE A 108 -0.56 -0.19 -8.55
N ALA A 109 -1.24 0.55 -7.66
CA ALA A 109 -0.63 1.06 -6.43
C ALA A 109 -0.13 -0.06 -5.52
N PHE A 110 -0.94 -1.10 -5.30
CA PHE A 110 -0.58 -2.28 -4.51
C PHE A 110 0.47 -3.14 -5.20
N ALA A 111 0.34 -3.41 -6.49
CA ALA A 111 1.31 -4.22 -7.22
C ALA A 111 2.68 -3.55 -7.25
N LEU A 112 2.74 -2.21 -7.40
CA LEU A 112 3.99 -1.46 -7.35
C LEU A 112 4.57 -1.43 -5.93
N ALA A 113 3.75 -1.21 -4.90
CA ALA A 113 4.18 -1.27 -3.50
C ALA A 113 4.79 -2.63 -3.14
N ARG A 114 4.12 -3.72 -3.57
CA ARG A 114 4.57 -5.09 -3.35
C ARG A 114 5.83 -5.41 -4.15
N SER A 115 5.97 -4.86 -5.35
CA SER A 115 7.20 -4.99 -6.13
C SER A 115 8.42 -4.44 -5.37
N PHE A 116 8.29 -3.27 -4.72
CA PHE A 116 9.37 -2.74 -3.88
C PHE A 116 9.70 -3.63 -2.68
N GLN A 117 8.71 -4.28 -2.06
CA GLN A 117 8.94 -5.23 -0.96
C GLN A 117 9.74 -6.44 -1.46
N HIS A 118 9.35 -7.01 -2.60
CA HIS A 118 10.06 -8.15 -3.20
C HIS A 118 11.46 -7.78 -3.71
N TRP A 119 11.68 -6.56 -4.19
CA TRP A 119 13.04 -6.08 -4.49
C TRP A 119 13.91 -6.01 -3.25
N SER A 120 13.33 -5.66 -2.09
CA SER A 120 14.07 -5.71 -0.83
C SER A 120 14.46 -7.14 -0.44
N GLU A 121 13.62 -8.14 -0.73
CA GLU A 121 13.94 -9.56 -0.48
C GLU A 121 15.11 -10.06 -1.34
N VAL A 122 15.22 -9.56 -2.57
CA VAL A 122 16.36 -9.85 -3.45
C VAL A 122 17.62 -9.10 -3.00
N ALA A 123 17.50 -7.84 -2.60
CA ALA A 123 18.63 -7.00 -2.23
C ALA A 123 19.19 -7.28 -0.84
N LEU A 124 18.37 -7.79 0.09
CA LEU A 124 18.75 -7.94 1.50
C LEU A 124 19.95 -8.88 1.70
N PRO A 125 20.01 -10.10 1.12
CA PRO A 125 21.19 -10.97 1.24
C PRO A 125 22.48 -10.40 0.67
N ILE A 126 22.37 -9.51 -0.33
CA ILE A 126 23.52 -8.92 -1.03
C ILE A 126 24.05 -7.71 -0.24
N THR A 127 23.14 -6.87 0.25
CA THR A 127 23.49 -5.58 0.87
C THR A 127 23.74 -5.68 2.37
N ARG A 128 23.04 -6.58 3.07
CA ARG A 128 23.14 -6.80 4.52
C ARG A 128 23.07 -8.29 4.87
N PRO A 129 24.08 -9.08 4.49
CA PRO A 129 24.12 -10.51 4.77
C PRO A 129 24.03 -10.81 6.27
N GLU A 130 24.50 -9.92 7.14
CA GLU A 130 24.42 -10.06 8.59
C GLU A 130 22.97 -10.11 9.10
N ILE A 131 22.05 -9.36 8.49
CA ILE A 131 20.62 -9.38 8.84
C ILE A 131 19.96 -10.62 8.21
N ALA A 132 20.30 -10.93 6.96
CA ALA A 132 19.74 -12.10 6.28
C ALA A 132 20.08 -13.42 7.00
N GLN A 133 21.27 -13.52 7.59
CA GLN A 133 21.71 -14.70 8.35
C GLN A 133 20.96 -14.88 9.67
N GLN A 134 20.46 -13.81 10.29
CA GLN A 134 19.64 -13.88 11.51
C GLN A 134 18.20 -14.33 11.24
N GLY A 135 17.75 -14.24 9.99
CA GLY A 135 16.39 -14.63 9.56
C GLY A 135 16.28 -16.05 9.02
N PHE A 136 15.32 -16.25 8.13
CA PHE A 136 15.11 -17.52 7.40
C PHE A 136 16.20 -17.74 6.34
N ASN A 137 17.35 -18.25 6.76
CA ASN A 137 18.52 -18.48 5.92
C ASN A 137 18.51 -19.89 5.27
N ILE A 138 17.45 -20.22 4.54
CA ILE A 138 17.39 -21.46 3.76
C ILE A 138 18.06 -21.19 2.41
N LYS A 139 19.10 -21.97 2.08
CA LYS A 139 19.83 -21.85 0.82
C LYS A 139 19.47 -23.00 -0.12
N ILE A 140 19.15 -22.68 -1.37
CA ILE A 140 18.95 -23.66 -2.44
C ILE A 140 20.00 -23.38 -3.51
N GLY A 141 20.93 -24.33 -3.72
CA GLY A 141 21.99 -24.19 -4.72
C GLY A 141 22.97 -23.02 -4.47
N GLY A 142 23.16 -22.61 -3.22
CA GLY A 142 24.04 -21.49 -2.85
C GLY A 142 23.39 -20.10 -2.92
N ILE A 143 22.13 -20.01 -3.37
CA ILE A 143 21.32 -18.78 -3.39
C ILE A 143 20.28 -18.85 -2.26
N ASP A 144 20.07 -17.73 -1.59
CA ASP A 144 19.07 -17.63 -0.51
C ASP A 144 17.66 -17.75 -1.08
N LEU A 145 16.85 -18.64 -0.49
CA LEU A 145 15.47 -18.92 -0.90
C LEU A 145 14.62 -17.64 -0.93
N MET A 146 14.87 -16.72 -0.01
CA MET A 146 14.20 -15.42 0.06
C MET A 146 14.41 -14.60 -1.22
N SER A 147 15.62 -14.58 -1.79
CA SER A 147 15.88 -13.89 -3.05
C SER A 147 15.26 -14.59 -4.25
N ILE A 148 15.18 -15.93 -4.24
CA ILE A 148 14.51 -16.68 -5.31
C ILE A 148 13.01 -16.38 -5.31
N LEU A 149 12.36 -16.49 -4.15
CA LEU A 149 10.93 -16.22 -4.01
C LEU A 149 10.59 -14.75 -4.30
N GLY A 150 11.40 -13.81 -3.79
CA GLY A 150 11.26 -12.39 -4.09
C GLY A 150 11.41 -12.11 -5.59
N GLY A 151 12.40 -12.71 -6.25
CA GLY A 151 12.59 -12.57 -7.69
C GLY A 151 11.39 -13.08 -8.51
N ILE A 152 10.86 -14.26 -8.18
CA ILE A 152 9.66 -14.80 -8.83
C ILE A 152 8.46 -13.87 -8.58
N ALA A 153 8.23 -13.47 -7.33
CA ALA A 153 7.12 -12.60 -6.96
C ALA A 153 7.22 -11.24 -7.68
N THR A 154 8.41 -10.64 -7.76
CA THR A 154 8.66 -9.44 -8.55
C THR A 154 8.22 -9.61 -10.00
N VAL A 155 8.62 -10.70 -10.67
CA VAL A 155 8.25 -10.93 -12.08
C VAL A 155 6.73 -11.06 -12.22
N VAL A 156 6.07 -11.77 -11.31
CA VAL A 156 4.60 -11.92 -11.30
C VAL A 156 3.92 -10.57 -11.11
N PHE A 157 4.35 -9.75 -10.16
CA PHE A 157 3.74 -8.44 -9.92
C PHE A 157 4.01 -7.44 -11.06
N LEU A 158 5.19 -7.47 -11.68
CA LEU A 158 5.48 -6.67 -12.87
C LEU A 158 4.65 -7.11 -14.09
N TYR A 159 4.45 -8.42 -14.25
CA TYR A 159 3.55 -8.96 -15.28
C TYR A 159 2.12 -8.47 -15.05
N LEU A 160 1.60 -8.58 -13.81
CA LEU A 160 0.26 -8.08 -13.47
C LEU A 160 0.09 -6.58 -13.73
N ILE A 161 1.13 -5.78 -13.48
CA ILE A 161 1.14 -4.36 -13.81
C ILE A 161 1.01 -4.14 -15.32
N GLY A 162 1.72 -4.94 -16.13
CA GLY A 162 1.76 -4.79 -17.59
C GLY A 162 0.55 -5.38 -18.33
N THR A 163 -0.14 -6.37 -17.77
CA THR A 163 -1.18 -7.12 -18.49
C THR A 163 -2.60 -6.93 -17.96
N ASN A 164 -2.80 -6.15 -16.89
CA ASN A 164 -4.13 -5.96 -16.32
C ASN A 164 -5.03 -5.13 -17.27
N PRO A 165 -6.08 -5.72 -17.89
CA PRO A 165 -6.93 -5.01 -18.84
C PRO A 165 -7.83 -3.96 -18.18
N ALA A 166 -8.03 -4.04 -16.86
CA ALA A 166 -8.80 -3.05 -16.10
C ALA A 166 -7.97 -1.81 -15.75
N GLN A 167 -6.68 -1.79 -16.06
CA GLN A 167 -5.78 -0.69 -15.75
C GLN A 167 -5.83 0.38 -16.85
N SER A 168 -6.37 1.56 -16.54
CA SER A 168 -6.32 2.69 -17.47
C SER A 168 -4.98 3.43 -17.37
N ALA A 169 -4.49 3.95 -18.50
CA ALA A 169 -3.23 4.71 -18.56
C ALA A 169 -3.23 5.92 -17.61
N ASN A 170 -4.39 6.57 -17.46
CA ASN A 170 -4.58 7.70 -16.54
C ASN A 170 -4.42 7.30 -15.07
N SER A 171 -4.92 6.11 -14.68
CA SER A 171 -4.73 5.57 -13.32
C SER A 171 -3.26 5.28 -13.05
N SER A 172 -2.56 4.66 -14.00
CA SER A 172 -1.13 4.37 -13.89
C SER A 172 -0.32 5.66 -13.73
N LEU A 173 -0.61 6.68 -14.53
CA LEU A 173 0.06 7.97 -14.45
C LEU A 173 -0.19 8.65 -13.09
N TYR A 174 -1.43 8.64 -12.60
CA TYR A 174 -1.77 9.18 -11.29
C TYR A 174 -0.96 8.50 -10.18
N VAL A 175 -0.91 7.16 -10.17
CA VAL A 175 -0.13 6.43 -9.17
C VAL A 175 1.35 6.73 -9.28
N LEU A 176 1.92 6.78 -10.49
CA LEU A 176 3.33 7.14 -10.70
C LEU A 176 3.65 8.55 -10.17
N VAL A 177 2.75 9.52 -10.37
CA VAL A 177 2.90 10.87 -9.79
C VAL A 177 2.92 10.81 -8.27
N MET A 178 2.02 10.04 -7.65
CA MET A 178 1.98 9.91 -6.18
C MET A 178 3.24 9.26 -5.60
N TYR A 179 3.76 8.21 -6.23
CA TYR A 179 5.07 7.64 -5.85
C TYR A 179 6.21 8.64 -6.09
N GLY A 180 6.16 9.42 -7.17
CA GLY A 180 7.11 10.50 -7.45
C GLY A 180 7.13 11.56 -6.35
N VAL A 181 5.96 11.94 -5.81
CA VAL A 181 5.86 12.82 -4.64
C VAL A 181 6.54 12.18 -3.42
N GLY A 182 6.34 10.88 -3.19
CA GLY A 182 7.02 10.13 -2.13
C GLY A 182 8.55 10.16 -2.26
N VAL A 183 9.07 9.93 -3.47
CA VAL A 183 10.52 10.00 -3.76
C VAL A 183 11.05 11.41 -3.55
N PHE A 184 10.33 12.43 -4.03
CA PHE A 184 10.70 13.83 -3.78
C PHE A 184 10.78 14.14 -2.29
N PHE A 185 9.82 13.65 -1.51
CA PHE A 185 9.79 13.82 -0.07
C PHE A 185 11.02 13.17 0.60
N PHE A 186 11.36 11.94 0.19
CA PHE A 186 12.55 11.25 0.67
C PHE A 186 13.84 12.03 0.36
N ILE A 187 14.00 12.55 -0.87
CA ILE A 187 15.18 13.34 -1.27
C ILE A 187 15.28 14.62 -0.45
N TYR A 188 14.17 15.34 -0.28
CA TYR A 188 14.12 16.59 0.49
C TYR A 188 14.55 16.39 1.95
N TYR A 189 13.95 15.41 2.65
CA TYR A 189 14.30 15.14 4.05
C TYR A 189 15.71 14.55 4.19
N SER A 190 16.15 13.72 3.24
CA SER A 190 17.54 13.23 3.21
C SER A 190 18.54 14.37 3.11
N ALA A 191 18.31 15.32 2.19
CA ALA A 191 19.17 16.49 2.01
C ALA A 191 19.14 17.43 3.22
N LYS A 192 17.96 17.63 3.83
CA LYS A 192 17.82 18.42 5.06
C LYS A 192 18.58 17.79 6.23
N ASN A 193 18.45 16.48 6.44
CA ASN A 193 19.11 15.77 7.52
C ASN A 193 20.64 15.72 7.32
N ALA A 194 21.10 15.55 6.07
CA ALA A 194 22.51 15.63 5.73
C ALA A 194 23.12 17.01 6.07
N LYS A 195 22.39 18.10 5.78
CA LYS A 195 22.82 19.46 6.16
C LYS A 195 22.88 19.68 7.68
N GLN A 196 22.07 18.94 8.43
CA GLN A 196 22.07 18.97 9.90
C GLN A 196 23.11 18.03 10.53
N GLY A 197 23.96 17.39 9.71
CA GLY A 197 24.98 16.45 10.18
C GLY A 197 24.44 15.09 10.62
N ILE A 198 23.16 14.82 10.39
CA ILE A 198 22.53 13.52 10.68
C ILE A 198 22.88 12.58 9.52
N ARG A 199 23.67 11.55 9.80
CA ARG A 199 24.01 10.53 8.80
C ARG A 199 22.77 9.69 8.51
N VAL A 200 22.10 9.94 7.39
CA VAL A 200 20.88 9.22 6.97
C VAL A 200 21.13 7.70 6.89
N ASN A 201 22.34 7.28 6.50
CA ASN A 201 22.73 5.87 6.49
C ASN A 201 22.73 5.22 7.89
N GLN A 202 22.91 6.01 8.96
CA GLN A 202 22.90 5.51 10.33
C GLN A 202 21.48 5.42 10.90
N ILE A 203 20.50 6.14 10.35
CA ILE A 203 19.09 6.04 10.75
C ILE A 203 18.57 4.61 10.55
N PHE A 204 19.03 3.95 9.47
CA PHE A 204 18.72 2.56 9.16
C PHE A 204 19.85 1.59 9.53
N SER A 205 20.83 2.02 10.34
CA SER A 205 21.83 1.11 10.90
C SER A 205 21.29 0.43 12.14
N THR A 206 21.83 -0.75 12.46
CA THR A 206 21.46 -1.45 13.70
C THR A 206 21.72 -0.54 14.89
N LEU A 207 20.76 -0.48 15.81
CA LEU A 207 21.02 0.05 17.15
C LEU A 207 22.27 -0.68 17.71
N PRO A 208 23.20 0.04 18.38
CA PRO A 208 24.31 -0.61 19.06
C PRO A 208 23.74 -1.73 19.94
N PRO A 209 24.31 -2.95 19.90
CA PRO A 209 23.89 -3.98 20.84
C PRO A 209 24.11 -3.43 22.26
N GLU A 210 23.04 -3.42 23.06
CA GLU A 210 23.17 -3.26 24.51
C GLU A 210 23.90 -4.47 25.11
#